data_AF-A0A183TAH9-F1
#
_entry.id   AF-A0A183TAH9-F1
#
_cell.length_a   1.000
_cell.length_b   1.000
_cell.length_c   1.000
_cell.angle_alpha   90.00
_cell.angle_beta   90.00
_cell.angle_gamma   90.00
#
_symmetry.space_group_name_H-M   'P 1'
#
loop_
_entity.id
_entity.type
_entity.pdbx_description
1 polymer ?
#
loop_
_entity_poly.entity_id
_entity_poly.type
_entity_poly.pdbx_seq_one_letter_code
_entity_poly.pdbx_strand_id
1 'polypeptide(L)'
;MLGSRIHEHKLAVRRGDGLAQVAAYTYETGHEFNVAAAKIIANARCKTSRELIEAWASDGNSVNRFIDLAPAYRALRSHHQTGATAV
;
A
#
# COMPACT_ATOMS: atom_id res chain seq x y z
N MET A 1 -15.67 -20.84 -11.62
CA MET A 1 -14.35 -21.28 -11.11
C MET A 1 -13.99 -20.45 -9.87
N LEU A 2 -14.55 -20.77 -8.70
CA LEU A 2 -14.34 -19.99 -7.46
C LEU A 2 -13.12 -20.49 -6.68
N GLY A 3 -12.80 -21.79 -6.79
CA GLY A 3 -11.68 -22.44 -6.10
C GLY A 3 -10.31 -21.91 -6.52
N SER A 4 -10.09 -21.65 -7.81
CA SER A 4 -8.83 -21.09 -8.34
C SER A 4 -8.52 -19.72 -7.75
N ARG A 5 -9.54 -18.86 -7.67
CA ARG A 5 -9.40 -17.49 -7.17
C ARG A 5 -9.18 -17.43 -5.66
N ILE A 6 -9.79 -18.35 -4.89
CA ILE A 6 -9.54 -18.50 -3.45
C ILE A 6 -8.13 -19.04 -3.20
N HIS A 7 -7.66 -19.96 -4.04
CA HIS A 7 -6.32 -20.51 -3.96
C HIS A 7 -5.25 -19.46 -4.26
N GLU A 8 -5.39 -18.71 -5.36
CA GLU A 8 -4.54 -17.57 -5.70
C GLU A 8 -4.56 -16.50 -4.60
N HIS A 9 -5.74 -16.18 -4.06
CA HIS A 9 -5.85 -15.25 -2.94
C HIS A 9 -5.09 -15.76 -1.71
N LYS A 10 -5.18 -17.05 -1.37
CA LYS A 10 -4.40 -17.64 -0.27
C LYS A 10 -2.89 -17.59 -0.52
N LEU A 11 -2.44 -17.84 -1.74
CA LEU A 11 -1.02 -17.74 -2.11
C LEU A 11 -0.52 -16.29 -2.05
N ALA A 12 -1.32 -15.32 -2.51
CA ALA A 12 -0.98 -13.90 -2.45
C ALA A 12 -1.01 -13.33 -1.03
N VAL A 13 -1.87 -13.85 -0.15
CA VAL A 13 -2.07 -13.33 1.22
C VAL A 13 -1.05 -13.88 2.22
N ARG A 14 -0.40 -15.01 1.96
CA ARG A 14 0.54 -15.62 2.92
C ARG A 14 1.84 -14.82 2.98
N ARG A 15 1.88 -13.81 3.86
CA ARG A 15 3.09 -13.03 4.17
C ARG A 15 4.25 -13.97 4.53
N GLY A 16 5.35 -13.89 3.78
CA GLY A 16 6.57 -14.66 4.03
C GLY A 16 6.65 -16.02 3.31
N ASP A 17 5.69 -16.36 2.45
CA ASP A 17 5.83 -17.52 1.57
C ASP A 17 6.70 -17.21 0.35
N GLY A 18 7.66 -18.09 0.03
CA GLY A 18 8.46 -18.00 -1.19
C GLY A 18 7.65 -18.20 -2.48
N LEU A 19 6.46 -18.81 -2.37
CA LEU A 19 5.51 -18.94 -3.48
C LEU A 19 4.53 -17.75 -3.59
N ALA A 20 4.62 -16.76 -2.69
CA ALA A 20 3.81 -15.56 -2.80
C ALA A 20 4.18 -14.80 -4.08
N GLN A 21 3.19 -14.20 -4.72
CA GLN A 21 3.41 -13.38 -5.90
C GLN A 21 4.42 -12.25 -5.67
N VAL A 22 4.47 -11.72 -4.44
CA VAL A 22 5.48 -10.75 -4.03
C VAL A 22 6.89 -11.34 -4.04
N ALA A 23 7.07 -12.58 -3.56
CA ALA A 23 8.37 -13.25 -3.56
C ALA A 23 8.85 -13.57 -4.99
N ALA A 24 7.96 -14.02 -5.87
CA ALA A 24 8.26 -14.24 -7.28
C ALA A 24 8.67 -12.93 -7.98
N TYR A 25 7.93 -11.84 -7.74
CA TYR A 25 8.25 -10.53 -8.31
C TYR A 25 9.59 -9.97 -7.80
N THR A 26 9.90 -10.14 -6.51
CA THR A 26 11.20 -9.78 -5.94
C THR A 26 12.35 -10.54 -6.64
N TYR A 27 12.17 -11.84 -6.91
CA TYR A 27 13.16 -12.64 -7.64
C TYR A 27 13.36 -12.15 -9.08
N GLU A 28 12.27 -11.86 -9.80
CA GLU A 28 12.34 -11.42 -11.20
C GLU A 28 12.92 -10.01 -11.37
N THR A 29 12.59 -9.08 -10.47
CA THR A 29 12.96 -7.66 -10.61
C THR A 29 14.13 -7.22 -9.73
N GLY A 30 14.52 -8.04 -8.76
CA GLY A 30 15.44 -7.66 -7.68
C GLY A 30 14.89 -6.58 -6.75
N HIS A 31 13.61 -6.19 -6.88
CA HIS A 31 12.99 -5.16 -6.04
C HIS A 31 12.42 -5.78 -4.78
N GLU A 32 13.00 -5.42 -3.63
CA GLU A 32 12.55 -5.92 -2.33
C GLU A 32 11.46 -5.01 -1.74
N PHE A 33 10.35 -5.62 -1.32
CA PHE A 33 9.31 -4.94 -0.54
C PHE A 33 9.39 -5.36 0.92
N ASN A 34 9.43 -4.39 1.84
CA ASN A 34 9.35 -4.68 3.26
C ASN A 34 7.91 -5.02 3.69
N VAL A 35 7.49 -6.25 3.34
CA VAL A 35 6.15 -6.77 3.66
C VAL A 35 5.91 -6.82 5.18
N ALA A 36 6.96 -7.04 5.98
CA ALA A 36 6.86 -7.05 7.44
C ALA A 36 6.46 -5.66 8.00
N ALA A 37 7.01 -4.58 7.43
CA ALA A 37 6.68 -3.21 7.83
C ALA A 37 5.33 -2.71 7.29
N ALA A 38 4.73 -3.38 6.30
CA ALA A 38 3.45 -2.94 5.75
C ALA A 38 2.33 -3.03 6.80
N LYS A 39 1.58 -1.93 6.97
CA LYS A 39 0.50 -1.77 7.97
C LYS A 39 -0.85 -1.55 7.28
N ILE A 40 -1.92 -2.19 7.80
CA ILE A 40 -3.30 -1.86 7.40
C ILE A 40 -3.71 -0.57 8.12
N ILE A 41 -3.98 0.48 7.35
CA ILE A 41 -4.27 1.83 7.88
C ILE A 41 -5.77 2.08 8.06
N ALA A 42 -6.62 1.55 7.19
CA ALA A 42 -8.06 1.61 7.30
C ALA A 42 -8.73 0.61 6.34
N ASN A 43 -10.01 0.36 6.56
CA ASN A 43 -10.88 -0.30 5.58
C ASN A 43 -11.69 0.77 4.82
N ALA A 44 -11.81 0.62 3.50
CA ALA A 44 -12.55 1.54 2.65
C ALA A 44 -13.53 0.79 1.74
N ARG A 45 -14.75 1.30 1.63
CA ARG A 45 -15.84 0.65 0.86
C ARG A 45 -15.81 0.94 -0.64
N CYS A 46 -15.06 1.95 -1.08
CA CYS A 46 -14.93 2.30 -2.49
C CYS A 46 -13.48 2.63 -2.84
N LYS A 47 -13.17 2.55 -4.14
CA LYS A 47 -11.83 2.81 -4.68
C LYS A 47 -11.34 4.21 -4.30
N THR A 48 -12.18 5.24 -4.47
CA THR A 48 -11.83 6.63 -4.17
C THR A 48 -11.46 6.84 -2.71
N SER A 49 -12.24 6.30 -1.77
CA SER A 49 -11.90 6.40 -0.34
C SER A 49 -10.63 5.64 0.00
N ARG A 50 -10.40 4.47 -0.61
CA ARG A 50 -9.18 3.70 -0.42
C ARG A 50 -7.95 4.48 -0.90
N GLU A 51 -8.01 5.02 -2.12
CA GLU A 51 -6.93 5.80 -2.73
C GLU A 51 -6.65 7.07 -1.94
N LEU A 52 -7.69 7.78 -1.48
CA LEU A 52 -7.53 8.94 -0.62
C LEU A 52 -6.76 8.58 0.66
N ILE A 53 -7.15 7.50 1.34
CA ILE A 53 -6.50 7.06 2.59
C ILE A 53 -5.05 6.60 2.34
N GLU A 54 -4.83 5.81 1.30
CA GLU A 54 -3.49 5.34 0.90
C GLU A 54 -2.58 6.52 0.56
N ALA A 55 -3.04 7.46 -0.27
CA ALA A 55 -2.28 8.64 -0.63
C ALA A 55 -2.03 9.55 0.59
N TRP A 56 -3.00 9.68 1.50
CA TRP A 56 -2.86 10.46 2.72
C TRP A 56 -1.77 9.90 3.65
N ALA A 57 -1.68 8.57 3.77
CA ALA A 57 -0.70 7.91 4.62
C ALA A 57 0.67 7.67 3.95
N SER A 58 0.76 7.77 2.62
CA SER A 58 1.93 7.38 1.83
C SER A 58 3.08 8.41 1.83
N ASP A 59 4.23 8.10 2.40
CA ASP A 59 5.45 8.90 2.27
C ASP A 59 6.22 8.61 0.97
N GLY A 60 7.44 9.15 0.83
CA GLY A 60 8.29 8.92 -0.34
C GLY A 60 8.81 7.49 -0.49
N ASN A 61 8.81 6.70 0.60
CA ASN A 61 9.26 5.31 0.59
C ASN A 61 8.12 4.31 0.40
N SER A 62 6.88 4.80 0.43
CA SER A 62 5.68 3.97 0.29
C SER A 62 5.44 3.54 -1.16
N VAL A 63 4.93 2.32 -1.35
CA VAL A 63 4.60 1.76 -2.68
C VAL A 63 3.55 2.62 -3.39
N ASN A 64 2.61 3.19 -2.64
CA ASN A 64 1.48 3.96 -3.14
C ASN A 64 1.77 5.47 -3.28
N ARG A 65 3.05 5.88 -3.30
CA ARG A 65 3.47 7.30 -3.36
C ARG A 65 3.00 8.08 -4.58
N PHE A 66 2.58 7.39 -5.64
CA PHE A 66 2.11 7.99 -6.88
C PHE A 66 0.59 8.09 -7.00
N ILE A 67 -0.18 7.69 -5.97
CA ILE A 67 -1.62 7.92 -5.97
C ILE A 67 -1.87 9.43 -5.91
N ASP A 68 -2.52 9.94 -6.95
CA ASP A 68 -2.75 11.38 -7.10
C ASP A 68 -3.82 11.87 -6.13
N LEU A 69 -3.46 12.87 -5.32
CA LEU A 69 -4.39 13.60 -4.47
C LEU A 69 -4.86 14.86 -5.20
N ALA A 70 -6.15 15.13 -5.17
CA ALA A 70 -6.65 16.40 -5.69
C ALA A 70 -5.92 17.57 -4.99
N PRO A 71 -5.64 18.69 -5.69
CA PRO A 71 -4.80 19.77 -5.17
C PRO A 71 -5.20 20.29 -3.79
N ALA A 72 -6.51 20.39 -3.52
CA ALA A 72 -7.04 20.79 -2.22
C ALA A 72 -6.59 19.87 -1.07
N TYR A 73 -6.55 18.56 -1.30
CA TYR A 73 -6.12 17.57 -0.32
C TYR A 73 -4.60 17.52 -0.17
N ARG A 74 -3.83 17.82 -1.22
CA ARG A 74 -2.36 17.93 -1.13
C ARG A 74 -1.93 19.01 -0.15
N ALA A 75 -2.50 20.21 -0.29
CA ALA A 75 -2.19 21.33 0.59
C ALA A 75 -2.50 20.98 2.06
N LEU A 76 -3.70 20.45 2.31
CA LEU A 76 -4.13 20.04 3.64
C LEU A 76 -3.22 18.95 4.25
N ARG A 77 -2.82 17.97 3.45
CA ARG A 77 -1.91 16.91 3.86
C ARG A 77 -0.53 17.45 4.24
N SER A 78 0.05 18.34 3.42
CA SER A 78 1.34 18.96 3.72
C SER A 78 1.29 19.73 5.04
N HIS A 79 0.24 20.53 5.28
CA HIS A 79 0.07 21.22 6.57
C HIS A 79 0.00 20.26 7.76
N HIS A 80 -0.75 19.16 7.63
CA HIS A 80 -0.85 18.15 8.69
C HIS A 80 0.49 17.47 8.97
N GLN A 81 1.29 17.21 7.94
CA GLN A 81 2.59 16.55 8.07
C GLN A 81 3.65 17.46 8.68
N THR A 82 3.68 18.75 8.30
CA THR A 82 4.64 19.72 8.85
C THR A 82 4.38 20.02 10.34
N GLY A 83 3.15 19.89 10.81
CA GLY A 83 2.82 20.00 12.24
C GLY A 83 3.32 18.82 13.11
N ALA A 84 3.61 17.65 12.50
CA ALA A 84 4.04 16.46 13.22
C ALA A 84 5.57 16.37 13.43
N THR A 85 6.35 17.20 12.72
CA THR A 85 7.83 17.23 12.80
C THR A 85 8.38 18.20 13.86
N ALA A 86 7.53 18.72 14.74
CA ALA A 86 7.92 19.60 15.83
C ALA A 86 7.79 18.90 17.20
N VAL A 87 8.57 17.84 17.42
CA VAL A 87 8.93 17.31 18.76
C VAL A 87 10.36 16.79 18.70
#